data_AF-A0AA42SSV7-F1
#
_entry.id   AF-A0AA42SSV7-F1
#
_cell.length_a   1.000
_cell.length_b   1.000
_cell.length_c   1.000
_cell.angle_alpha   90.00
_cell.angle_beta   90.00
_cell.angle_gamma   90.00
#
_symmetry.space_group_name_H-M   'P 1'
#
loop_
_entity.id
_entity.type
_entity.pdbx_description
1 polymer ?
#
loop_
_entity_poly.entity_id
_entity_poly.type
_entity_poly.pdbx_seq_one_letter_code
_entity_poly.pdbx_strand_id
1 'polypeptide(L)'
;MPIASIIARRNIRKETPLNLDLDLPPRSEPLIIPWPSPGMPGGFLQFNDPETWRKFIVSLGIDERIPDVVRAKFARAQTLYLLGWVDLDVLKAGELAALIALELATMDRYGDKIPKKSRPFAALLKHMVDVDGLTDAHIPMTVRTGGTAIGFVTGDAKPSLSQRRNGMAHGDPFDGLPVGGLLELVRDLINYAYRDFIANAPAWRMQVLPD
;
A
#
# COMPACT_ATOMS: atom_id res chain seq x y z
N MET A 1 -23.37 -9.05 2.40
CA MET A 1 -22.99 -10.36 2.99
C MET A 1 -21.52 -10.21 3.28
N PRO A 2 -21.13 -10.12 4.55
CA PRO A 2 -19.76 -9.83 4.93
C PRO A 2 -18.83 -10.91 4.39
N ILE A 3 -17.60 -10.54 4.03
CA ILE A 3 -16.55 -11.46 3.53
C ILE A 3 -16.33 -12.66 4.47
N ALA A 4 -16.70 -12.52 5.74
CA ALA A 4 -16.81 -13.61 6.71
C ALA A 4 -17.65 -14.82 6.23
N SER A 5 -18.64 -14.64 5.36
CA SER A 5 -19.53 -15.72 4.86
C SER A 5 -18.94 -16.49 3.66
N ILE A 6 -18.06 -15.88 2.88
CA ILE A 6 -17.47 -16.53 1.69
C ILE A 6 -16.23 -17.38 2.06
N ILE A 7 -15.58 -17.07 3.19
CA ILE A 7 -14.36 -17.77 3.65
C ILE A 7 -14.63 -19.21 4.12
N ALA A 8 -15.90 -19.57 4.41
CA ALA A 8 -16.23 -20.92 4.88
C ALA A 8 -16.13 -22.03 3.80
N ARG A 9 -15.96 -21.70 2.51
CA ARG A 9 -15.89 -22.70 1.44
C ARG A 9 -14.95 -22.30 0.30
N ARG A 10 -13.64 -22.52 0.49
CA ARG A 10 -12.69 -23.06 -0.51
C ARG A 10 -11.27 -22.98 0.05
N ASN A 11 -10.55 -24.09 -0.03
CA ASN A 11 -9.11 -24.25 0.20
C ASN A 11 -8.30 -22.96 0.03
N ILE A 12 -8.12 -22.21 1.13
CA ILE A 12 -7.12 -21.16 1.19
C ILE A 12 -5.80 -21.92 1.30
N ARG A 13 -5.06 -22.06 0.20
CA ARG A 13 -3.62 -22.30 0.30
C ARG A 13 -3.13 -21.27 1.31
N LYS A 14 -2.53 -21.70 2.43
CA LYS A 14 -1.72 -20.79 3.25
C LYS A 14 -0.77 -20.14 2.25
N GLU A 15 -1.03 -18.89 1.88
CA GLU A 15 -0.13 -18.18 0.98
C GLU A 15 1.17 -18.09 1.76
N THR A 16 2.21 -18.78 1.27
CA THR A 16 3.53 -18.75 1.89
C THR A 16 3.88 -17.28 2.13
N PRO A 17 4.31 -16.87 3.34
CA PRO A 17 4.76 -15.51 3.55
C PRO A 17 5.81 -15.20 2.48
N LEU A 18 5.60 -14.10 1.76
CA LEU A 18 6.51 -13.70 0.68
C LEU A 18 7.90 -13.53 1.28
N ASN A 19 8.85 -14.28 0.72
CA ASN A 19 10.21 -14.23 1.19
C ASN A 19 10.86 -12.92 0.71
N LEU A 20 10.90 -11.92 1.60
CA LEU A 20 11.63 -10.67 1.37
C LEU A 20 13.15 -10.84 1.54
N ASP A 21 13.67 -12.06 1.72
CA ASP A 21 15.11 -12.41 1.73
C ASP A 21 15.63 -12.76 0.33
N LEU A 22 15.25 -11.98 -0.68
CA LEU A 22 15.82 -12.08 -2.01
C LEU A 22 17.28 -11.62 -2.00
N ASP A 23 18.23 -12.41 -2.50
CA ASP A 23 19.60 -11.94 -2.65
C ASP A 23 19.67 -10.85 -3.75
N LEU A 24 20.18 -9.67 -3.40
CA LEU A 24 20.21 -8.51 -4.28
C LEU A 24 21.66 -8.19 -4.66
N PRO A 25 21.98 -8.06 -5.95
CA PRO A 25 23.36 -7.82 -6.38
C PRO A 25 23.85 -6.43 -5.93
N PRO A 26 25.15 -6.22 -5.74
CA PRO A 26 25.69 -4.88 -5.56
C PRO A 26 25.47 -4.03 -6.81
N ARG A 27 25.32 -2.71 -6.63
CA ARG A 27 25.24 -1.74 -7.73
C ARG A 27 26.53 -0.92 -7.79
N SER A 28 26.93 -0.51 -9.00
CA SER A 28 28.02 0.46 -9.20
C SER A 28 27.59 1.89 -8.90
N GLU A 29 26.30 2.18 -9.06
CA GLU A 29 25.70 3.49 -8.81
C GLU A 29 24.58 3.39 -7.77
N PRO A 30 24.43 4.41 -6.89
CA PRO A 30 23.34 4.45 -5.93
C PRO A 30 21.96 4.35 -6.59
N LEU A 31 21.02 3.71 -5.91
CA LEU A 31 19.61 3.77 -6.28
C LEU A 31 19.05 5.11 -5.80
N ILE A 32 18.54 5.92 -6.73
CA ILE A 32 17.89 7.21 -6.43
C ILE A 32 16.43 7.11 -6.85
N ILE A 33 15.51 7.39 -5.93
CA ILE A 33 14.07 7.33 -6.20
C ILE A 33 13.38 8.60 -5.72
N PRO A 34 12.34 9.08 -6.44
CA PRO A 34 11.48 10.13 -5.92
C PRO A 34 10.79 9.63 -4.65
N TRP A 35 10.91 10.37 -3.55
CA TRP A 35 10.22 10.03 -2.30
C TRP A 35 10.09 11.23 -1.37
N PRO A 36 8.93 11.46 -0.74
CA PRO A 36 8.73 12.55 0.20
C PRO A 36 9.66 12.46 1.43
N SER A 37 10.38 13.55 1.68
CA SER A 37 11.27 13.73 2.84
C SER A 37 10.73 14.81 3.79
N PRO A 38 11.14 14.83 5.07
CA PRO A 38 10.72 15.87 6.01
C PRO A 38 10.96 17.27 5.45
N GLY A 39 9.89 18.08 5.34
CA GLY A 39 9.94 19.42 4.76
C GLY A 39 10.13 19.50 3.23
N MET A 40 10.30 18.37 2.54
CA MET A 40 10.46 18.29 1.08
C MET A 40 9.54 17.20 0.48
N PRO A 41 8.27 17.52 0.18
CA PRO A 41 7.33 16.58 -0.43
C PRO A 41 7.78 16.04 -1.81
N GLY A 42 8.56 16.83 -2.56
CA GLY A 42 9.13 16.46 -3.87
C GLY A 42 10.58 15.99 -3.82
N GLY A 43 11.05 15.50 -2.68
CA GLY A 43 12.44 15.07 -2.48
C GLY A 43 12.79 13.75 -3.17
N PHE A 44 14.06 13.36 -3.01
CA PHE A 44 14.59 12.08 -3.45
C PHE A 44 15.27 11.38 -2.27
N LEU A 45 15.18 10.04 -2.26
CA LEU A 45 15.98 9.21 -1.38
C LEU A 45 17.07 8.51 -2.20
N GLN A 46 18.23 8.33 -1.57
CA GLN A 46 19.37 7.63 -2.13
C GLN A 46 19.72 6.43 -1.26
N PHE A 47 19.95 5.28 -1.90
CA PHE A 47 20.37 4.03 -1.27
C PHE A 47 21.67 3.55 -1.93
N ASN A 48 22.70 3.31 -1.13
CA ASN A 48 24.02 2.92 -1.62
C ASN A 48 24.25 1.40 -1.59
N ASP A 49 23.42 0.66 -0.85
CA ASP A 49 23.57 -0.78 -0.66
C ASP A 49 22.19 -1.48 -0.60
N PRO A 50 22.15 -2.77 -0.97
CA PRO A 50 20.89 -3.52 -1.04
C PRO A 50 20.26 -3.78 0.33
N GLU A 51 21.03 -3.82 1.42
CA GLU A 51 20.48 -4.05 2.76
C GLU A 51 19.71 -2.85 3.27
N THR A 52 20.24 -1.64 3.07
CA THR A 52 19.56 -0.39 3.44
C THR A 52 18.27 -0.24 2.64
N TRP A 53 18.30 -0.57 1.34
CA TRP A 53 17.09 -0.62 0.52
C TRP A 53 16.06 -1.63 1.05
N ARG A 54 16.48 -2.85 1.36
CA ARG A 54 15.61 -3.89 1.92
C ARG A 54 14.97 -3.44 3.24
N LYS A 55 15.78 -2.93 4.18
CA LYS A 55 15.30 -2.44 5.48
C LYS A 55 14.25 -1.35 5.30
N PHE A 56 14.48 -0.43 4.36
CA PHE A 56 13.51 0.60 4.02
C PHE A 56 12.20 -0.01 3.50
N ILE A 57 12.24 -0.88 2.50
CA ILE A 57 11.03 -1.50 1.93
C ILE A 57 10.25 -2.34 2.96
N VAL A 58 10.96 -3.11 3.79
CA VAL A 58 10.35 -3.91 4.87
C VAL A 58 9.66 -2.99 5.89
N SER A 59 10.27 -1.85 6.24
CA SER A 59 9.70 -0.88 7.18
C SER A 59 8.38 -0.26 6.72
N LEU A 60 8.06 -0.35 5.43
CA LEU A 60 6.80 0.11 4.85
C LEU A 60 5.64 -0.89 4.99
N GLY A 61 5.83 -1.98 5.74
CA GLY A 61 4.80 -2.98 6.00
C GLY A 61 3.54 -2.41 6.63
N ILE A 62 2.40 -3.06 6.36
CA ILE A 62 1.12 -2.77 7.02
C ILE A 62 1.00 -3.55 8.33
N ASP A 63 0.12 -3.10 9.23
CA ASP A 63 -0.03 -3.70 10.57
C ASP A 63 -0.34 -5.20 10.51
N GLU A 64 0.39 -6.00 11.30
CA GLU A 64 0.31 -7.47 11.27
C GLU A 64 -1.07 -8.01 11.65
N ARG A 65 -1.90 -7.22 12.33
CA ARG A 65 -3.26 -7.62 12.71
C ARG A 65 -4.21 -7.62 11.52
N ILE A 66 -3.93 -6.84 10.47
CA ILE A 66 -4.75 -6.75 9.25
C ILE A 66 -4.86 -8.15 8.62
N PRO A 67 -6.01 -8.57 8.05
CA PRO A 67 -6.20 -9.91 7.51
C PRO A 67 -5.14 -10.37 6.50
N ASP A 68 -4.77 -11.65 6.58
CA ASP A 68 -3.69 -12.27 5.79
C ASP A 68 -3.81 -12.01 4.29
N VAL A 69 -5.03 -12.01 3.74
CA VAL A 69 -5.26 -11.77 2.32
C VAL A 69 -4.81 -10.37 1.87
N VAL A 70 -5.00 -9.35 2.72
CA VAL A 70 -4.55 -7.98 2.43
C VAL A 70 -3.03 -7.88 2.64
N ARG A 71 -2.51 -8.46 3.73
CA ARG A 71 -1.05 -8.49 3.98
C ARG A 71 -0.29 -9.16 2.85
N ALA A 72 -0.77 -10.30 2.35
CA ALA A 72 -0.12 -11.01 1.27
C ALA A 72 -0.17 -10.23 -0.06
N LYS A 73 -1.24 -9.46 -0.33
CA LYS A 73 -1.29 -8.59 -1.52
C LYS A 73 -0.33 -7.40 -1.39
N PHE A 74 -0.28 -6.77 -0.22
CA PHE A 74 0.64 -5.66 0.01
C PHE A 74 2.11 -6.12 0.01
N ALA A 75 2.41 -7.29 0.58
CA ALA A 75 3.75 -7.88 0.55
C ALA A 75 4.23 -8.18 -0.88
N ARG A 76 3.33 -8.46 -1.83
CA ARG A 76 3.70 -8.56 -3.27
C ARG A 76 4.15 -7.21 -3.82
N ALA A 77 3.47 -6.13 -3.43
CA ALA A 77 3.92 -4.78 -3.77
C ALA A 77 5.32 -4.51 -3.19
N GLN A 78 5.55 -4.81 -1.91
CA GLN A 78 6.87 -4.67 -1.29
C GLN A 78 7.93 -5.51 -2.01
N THR A 79 7.62 -6.73 -2.43
CA THR A 79 8.55 -7.59 -3.18
C THR A 79 8.92 -6.98 -4.52
N LEU A 80 7.95 -6.44 -5.26
CA LEU A 80 8.21 -5.76 -6.53
C LEU A 80 9.00 -4.47 -6.33
N TYR A 81 8.73 -3.72 -5.25
CA TYR A 81 9.57 -2.60 -4.87
C TYR A 81 11.00 -3.06 -4.58
N LEU A 82 11.20 -4.14 -3.81
CA LEU A 82 12.51 -4.69 -3.51
C LEU A 82 13.29 -5.02 -4.79
N LEU A 83 12.64 -5.65 -5.78
CA LEU A 83 13.20 -5.95 -7.10
C LEU A 83 13.52 -4.70 -7.93
N GLY A 84 12.92 -3.55 -7.60
CA GLY A 84 13.27 -2.23 -8.12
C GLY A 84 14.74 -1.84 -7.92
N TRP A 85 15.44 -2.52 -7.01
CA TRP A 85 16.89 -2.41 -6.85
C TRP A 85 17.65 -2.84 -8.11
N VAL A 86 17.17 -3.86 -8.81
CA VAL A 86 17.81 -4.37 -10.03
C VAL A 86 17.39 -3.53 -11.22
N ASP A 87 16.08 -3.27 -11.33
CA ASP A 87 15.48 -2.55 -12.44
C ASP A 87 14.36 -1.62 -11.94
N LEU A 88 14.55 -0.32 -12.13
CA LEU A 88 13.63 0.72 -11.65
C LEU A 88 12.24 0.61 -12.27
N ASP A 89 12.11 0.06 -13.48
CA ASP A 89 10.81 -0.08 -14.14
C ASP A 89 9.91 -1.06 -13.37
N VAL A 90 10.49 -2.00 -12.64
CA VAL A 90 9.74 -2.96 -11.79
C VAL A 90 8.97 -2.24 -10.67
N LEU A 91 9.40 -1.04 -10.24
CA LEU A 91 8.68 -0.26 -9.24
C LEU A 91 7.24 0.04 -9.67
N LYS A 92 7.00 0.24 -10.97
CA LYS A 92 5.66 0.49 -11.51
C LYS A 92 4.71 -0.70 -11.33
N ALA A 93 5.23 -1.92 -11.51
CA ALA A 93 4.46 -3.12 -11.19
C ALA A 93 4.12 -3.18 -9.69
N GLY A 94 5.06 -2.75 -8.83
CA GLY A 94 4.86 -2.59 -7.40
C GLY A 94 3.76 -1.59 -7.06
N GLU A 95 3.71 -0.44 -7.74
CA GLU A 95 2.67 0.58 -7.59
C GLU A 95 1.27 0.04 -7.88
N LEU A 96 1.13 -0.68 -9.00
CA LEU A 96 -0.13 -1.32 -9.36
C LEU A 96 -0.53 -2.35 -8.30
N ALA A 97 0.39 -3.20 -7.86
CA ALA A 97 0.13 -4.18 -6.80
C ALA A 97 -0.31 -3.51 -5.48
N ALA A 98 0.30 -2.38 -5.11
CA ALA A 98 -0.08 -1.60 -3.93
C ALA A 98 -1.52 -1.06 -4.08
N LEU A 99 -1.87 -0.46 -5.21
CA LEU A 99 -3.22 0.05 -5.44
C LEU A 99 -4.28 -1.05 -5.46
N ILE A 100 -3.96 -2.24 -5.96
CA ILE A 100 -4.85 -3.41 -5.89
C ILE A 100 -5.04 -3.84 -4.41
N ALA A 101 -3.99 -3.83 -3.60
CA ALA A 101 -4.11 -4.11 -2.17
C ALA A 101 -4.98 -3.07 -1.45
N LEU A 102 -4.86 -1.78 -1.81
CA LEU A 102 -5.71 -0.71 -1.27
C LEU A 102 -7.18 -0.88 -1.69
N GLU A 103 -7.44 -1.22 -2.94
CA GLU A 103 -8.79 -1.48 -3.42
C GLU A 103 -9.42 -2.67 -2.70
N LEU A 104 -8.67 -3.75 -2.49
CA LEU A 104 -9.13 -4.89 -1.69
C LEU A 104 -9.43 -4.48 -0.25
N ALA A 105 -8.53 -3.73 0.39
CA ALA A 105 -8.70 -3.25 1.76
C ALA A 105 -9.95 -2.37 1.92
N THR A 106 -10.12 -1.39 1.03
CA THR A 106 -11.26 -0.47 1.06
C THR A 106 -12.57 -1.19 0.72
N MET A 107 -12.56 -2.15 -0.22
CA MET A 107 -13.72 -2.99 -0.50
C MET A 107 -14.13 -3.83 0.72
N ASP A 108 -13.17 -4.39 1.46
CA ASP A 108 -13.48 -5.15 2.70
C ASP A 108 -14.12 -4.26 3.77
N ARG A 109 -13.54 -3.09 4.03
CA ARG A 109 -13.96 -2.21 5.14
C ARG A 109 -15.21 -1.38 4.84
N TYR A 110 -15.41 -1.00 3.58
CA TYR A 110 -16.46 -0.06 3.19
C TYR A 110 -17.44 -0.63 2.16
N GLY A 111 -17.13 -1.77 1.54
CA GLY A 111 -17.95 -2.33 0.47
C GLY A 111 -19.41 -2.46 0.88
N ASP A 112 -19.68 -3.07 2.04
CA ASP A 112 -21.07 -3.27 2.50
C ASP A 112 -21.80 -1.97 2.91
N LYS A 113 -21.08 -0.85 3.06
CA LYS A 113 -21.67 0.49 3.33
C LYS A 113 -22.12 1.22 2.06
N ILE A 114 -21.74 0.73 0.88
CA ILE A 114 -22.02 1.37 -0.41
C ILE A 114 -22.88 0.44 -1.28
N PRO A 115 -23.87 0.91 -2.04
CA PRO A 115 -24.65 0.06 -2.95
C PRO A 115 -23.76 -0.64 -3.99
N LYS A 116 -24.00 -1.94 -4.28
CA LYS A 116 -23.12 -2.78 -5.14
C LYS A 116 -22.79 -2.18 -6.51
N LYS A 117 -23.75 -1.50 -7.14
CA LYS A 117 -23.57 -0.83 -8.45
C LYS A 117 -22.71 0.44 -8.39
N SER A 118 -22.40 0.92 -7.18
CA SER A 118 -21.72 2.18 -6.89
C SER A 118 -20.43 1.99 -6.10
N ARG A 119 -19.79 0.80 -6.17
CA ARG A 119 -18.52 0.49 -5.47
C ARG A 119 -17.26 0.53 -6.37
N PRO A 120 -17.10 1.41 -7.39
CA PRO A 120 -15.81 1.50 -8.05
C PRO A 120 -14.76 2.01 -7.05
N PHE A 121 -13.48 1.74 -7.32
CA PHE A 121 -12.38 2.12 -6.44
C PHE A 121 -12.42 3.61 -6.04
N ALA A 122 -12.76 4.51 -6.97
CA ALA A 122 -12.91 5.94 -6.67
C ALA A 122 -13.98 6.25 -5.61
N ALA A 123 -15.10 5.53 -5.61
CA ALA A 123 -16.16 5.72 -4.61
C ALA A 123 -15.75 5.21 -3.23
N LEU A 124 -14.99 4.11 -3.18
CA LEU A 124 -14.42 3.57 -1.95
C LEU A 124 -13.41 4.54 -1.32
N LEU A 125 -12.50 5.10 -2.13
CA LEU A 125 -11.54 6.11 -1.68
C LEU A 125 -12.24 7.37 -1.17
N LYS A 126 -13.24 7.87 -1.92
CA LYS A 126 -14.01 9.05 -1.51
C LYS A 126 -14.77 8.83 -0.20
N HIS A 127 -15.29 7.61 0.02
CA HIS A 127 -15.94 7.25 1.28
C HIS A 127 -15.00 7.36 2.49
N MET A 128 -13.70 7.07 2.33
CA MET A 128 -12.72 7.24 3.41
C MET A 128 -12.69 8.69 3.92
N VAL A 129 -12.83 9.66 3.01
CA VAL A 129 -12.78 11.09 3.35
C VAL A 129 -14.16 11.57 3.81
N ASP A 130 -15.16 11.42 2.96
CA ASP A 130 -16.48 12.05 3.15
C ASP A 130 -17.27 11.46 4.32
N VAL A 131 -17.07 10.18 4.63
CA VAL A 131 -17.87 9.44 5.63
C VAL A 131 -17.01 8.94 6.78
N ASP A 132 -15.83 8.39 6.48
CA ASP A 132 -14.97 7.79 7.50
C ASP A 132 -14.05 8.80 8.19
N GLY A 133 -13.96 10.04 7.67
CA GLY A 133 -13.27 11.16 8.30
C GLY A 133 -11.77 11.23 8.06
N LEU A 134 -11.26 10.61 6.99
CA LEU A 134 -9.85 10.67 6.62
C LEU A 134 -9.44 12.12 6.32
N THR A 135 -8.31 12.53 6.89
CA THR A 135 -7.67 13.82 6.66
C THR A 135 -6.15 13.63 6.61
N ASP A 136 -5.40 14.63 6.16
CA ASP A 136 -3.92 14.56 6.13
C ASP A 136 -3.30 14.36 7.52
N ALA A 137 -4.01 14.69 8.61
CA ALA A 137 -3.55 14.43 9.98
C ALA A 137 -3.50 12.92 10.32
N HIS A 138 -4.24 12.10 9.58
CA HIS A 138 -4.32 10.66 9.76
C HIS A 138 -3.32 9.88 8.90
N ILE A 139 -2.57 10.56 8.03
CA ILE A 139 -1.65 9.94 7.09
C ILE A 139 -0.21 10.23 7.59
N PRO A 140 0.47 9.26 8.23
CA PRO A 140 1.83 9.44 8.74
C PRO A 140 2.82 10.10 7.76
N MET A 141 2.77 9.73 6.47
CA MET A 141 3.62 10.34 5.46
C MET A 141 3.38 11.85 5.30
N THR A 142 2.14 12.32 5.28
CA THR A 142 1.83 13.75 5.12
C THR A 142 2.16 14.53 6.39
N VAL A 143 1.91 13.96 7.57
CA VAL A 143 2.34 14.55 8.85
C VAL A 143 3.86 14.73 8.89
N ARG A 144 4.62 13.72 8.44
CA ARG A 144 6.09 13.77 8.40
C ARG A 144 6.64 14.80 7.39
N THR A 145 5.95 14.99 6.27
CA THR A 145 6.49 15.72 5.10
C THR A 145 5.91 17.12 4.94
N GLY A 146 4.77 17.42 5.55
CA GLY A 146 4.03 18.67 5.40
C GLY A 146 3.23 18.78 4.09
N GLY A 147 3.10 17.68 3.33
CA GLY A 147 2.31 17.64 2.10
C GLY A 147 0.82 17.32 2.32
N THR A 148 0.07 17.20 1.22
CA THR A 148 -1.33 16.71 1.23
C THR A 148 -1.50 15.55 0.27
N ALA A 149 -2.30 14.56 0.68
CA ALA A 149 -2.68 13.41 -0.12
C ALA A 149 -4.18 13.38 -0.45
N ILE A 150 -5.01 14.15 0.27
CA ILE A 150 -6.48 14.06 0.18
C ILE A 150 -6.98 14.31 -1.24
N GLY A 151 -6.45 15.30 -1.95
CA GLY A 151 -6.85 15.55 -3.34
C GLY A 151 -6.66 14.35 -4.26
N PHE A 152 -5.61 13.54 -4.06
CA PHE A 152 -5.39 12.32 -4.86
C PHE A 152 -6.34 11.18 -4.47
N VAL A 153 -6.82 11.16 -3.23
CA VAL A 153 -7.79 10.20 -2.69
C VAL A 153 -9.21 10.53 -3.18
N THR A 154 -9.64 11.78 -3.04
CA THR A 154 -10.97 12.25 -3.48
C THR A 154 -11.09 12.35 -5.00
N GLY A 155 -9.96 12.55 -5.67
CA GLY A 155 -9.87 12.74 -7.10
C GLY A 155 -9.87 14.20 -7.56
N ASP A 156 -9.76 15.16 -6.64
CA ASP A 156 -9.62 16.59 -6.94
C ASP A 156 -8.24 16.91 -7.53
N ALA A 157 -7.20 16.15 -7.16
CA ALA A 157 -5.87 16.20 -7.76
C ALA A 157 -5.70 15.10 -8.81
N LYS A 158 -4.98 15.41 -9.89
CA LYS A 158 -4.82 14.54 -11.07
C LYS A 158 -3.34 14.17 -11.31
N PRO A 159 -3.05 12.92 -11.73
CA PRO A 159 -3.97 11.80 -11.75
C PRO A 159 -4.24 11.29 -10.32
N SER A 160 -5.51 11.00 -10.02
CA SER A 160 -5.94 10.45 -8.73
C SER A 160 -5.46 9.01 -8.55
N LEU A 161 -5.54 8.46 -7.32
CA LEU A 161 -5.18 7.05 -7.07
C LEU A 161 -6.00 6.08 -7.93
N SER A 162 -7.30 6.35 -8.08
CA SER A 162 -8.19 5.54 -8.93
C SER A 162 -7.84 5.66 -10.42
N GLN A 163 -7.47 6.85 -10.90
CA GLN A 163 -7.02 7.05 -12.28
C GLN A 163 -5.68 6.36 -12.53
N ARG A 164 -4.72 6.44 -11.60
CA ARG A 164 -3.43 5.74 -11.69
C ARG A 164 -3.63 4.23 -11.77
N ARG A 165 -4.45 3.65 -10.88
CA ARG A 165 -4.81 2.23 -10.91
C ARG A 165 -5.40 1.82 -12.26
N ASN A 166 -6.35 2.59 -12.79
CA ASN A 166 -7.00 2.27 -14.07
C ASN A 166 -6.04 2.44 -15.26
N GLY A 167 -5.20 3.47 -15.25
CA GLY A 167 -4.18 3.70 -16.26
C GLY A 167 -3.19 2.54 -16.35
N MET A 168 -2.66 2.08 -15.22
CA MET A 168 -1.73 0.94 -15.20
C MET A 168 -2.40 -0.40 -15.54
N ALA A 169 -3.69 -0.55 -15.26
CA ALA A 169 -4.41 -1.81 -15.54
C ALA A 169 -4.89 -1.94 -17.00
N HIS A 170 -5.06 -0.83 -17.72
CA HIS A 170 -5.67 -0.80 -19.06
C HIS A 170 -4.83 -0.07 -20.12
N GLY A 171 -3.84 0.71 -19.72
CA GLY A 171 -2.87 1.38 -20.57
C GLY A 171 -1.49 0.74 -20.42
N ASP A 172 -0.44 1.57 -20.46
CA ASP A 172 0.93 1.12 -20.23
C ASP A 172 1.23 1.08 -18.72
N PRO A 173 1.48 -0.11 -18.13
CA PRO A 173 1.80 -0.23 -16.72
C PRO A 173 3.14 0.39 -16.34
N PHE A 174 4.06 0.60 -17.29
CA PHE A 174 5.42 1.10 -17.06
C PHE A 174 5.61 2.57 -17.46
N ASP A 175 4.51 3.28 -17.78
CA ASP A 175 4.60 4.67 -18.21
C ASP A 175 5.04 5.62 -17.08
N GLY A 176 6.01 6.47 -17.43
CA GLY A 176 6.56 7.53 -16.59
C GLY A 176 7.42 7.05 -15.41
N LEU A 177 7.97 8.01 -14.68
CA LEU A 177 8.72 7.71 -13.45
C LEU A 177 7.79 7.15 -12.35
N PRO A 178 8.34 6.39 -11.40
CA PRO A 178 7.63 6.03 -10.17
C PRO A 178 7.08 7.26 -9.45
N VAL A 179 5.88 7.11 -8.91
CA VAL A 179 5.17 8.09 -8.10
C VAL A 179 5.78 8.10 -6.71
N GLY A 180 6.42 9.22 -6.37
CA GLY A 180 7.11 9.35 -5.09
C GLY A 180 6.23 9.05 -3.89
N GLY A 181 6.65 8.09 -3.06
CA GLY A 181 5.94 7.72 -1.83
C GLY A 181 4.64 6.93 -2.00
N LEU A 182 4.28 6.45 -3.20
CA LEU A 182 2.98 5.78 -3.39
C LEU A 182 2.81 4.54 -2.50
N LEU A 183 3.83 3.69 -2.37
CA LEU A 183 3.78 2.51 -1.51
C LEU A 183 3.50 2.92 -0.04
N GLU A 184 4.16 3.97 0.43
CA GLU A 184 4.00 4.49 1.78
C GLU A 184 2.61 5.10 2.00
N LEU A 185 2.11 5.88 1.04
CA LEU A 185 0.75 6.40 1.08
C LEU A 185 -0.28 5.28 1.13
N VAL A 186 -0.11 4.25 0.29
CA VAL A 186 -1.00 3.09 0.28
C VAL A 186 -0.97 2.36 1.63
N ARG A 187 0.21 2.15 2.22
CA ARG A 187 0.34 1.60 3.58
C ARG A 187 -0.51 2.39 4.56
N ASP A 188 -0.37 3.71 4.57
CA ASP A 188 -1.11 4.60 5.48
C ASP A 188 -2.61 4.50 5.31
N LEU A 189 -3.09 4.48 4.07
CA LEU A 189 -4.51 4.36 3.77
C LEU A 189 -5.06 2.98 4.16
N ILE A 190 -4.30 1.90 3.96
CA ILE A 190 -4.69 0.55 4.39
C ILE A 190 -4.77 0.50 5.92
N ASN A 191 -3.74 0.96 6.63
CA ASN A 191 -3.72 0.99 8.09
C ASN A 191 -4.87 1.84 8.65
N TYR A 192 -5.14 3.00 8.03
CA TYR A 192 -6.27 3.84 8.38
C TYR A 192 -7.61 3.11 8.21
N ALA A 193 -7.85 2.45 7.07
CA ALA A 193 -9.10 1.73 6.82
C ALA A 193 -9.36 0.62 7.86
N TYR A 194 -8.29 0.04 8.40
CA TYR A 194 -8.33 -1.00 9.42
C TYR A 194 -8.18 -0.49 10.85
N ARG A 195 -8.04 0.82 11.11
CA ARG A 195 -7.70 1.37 12.44
C ARG A 195 -8.61 0.88 13.57
N ASP A 196 -9.93 0.83 13.34
CA ASP A 196 -10.88 0.34 14.34
C ASP A 196 -10.77 -1.17 14.52
N PHE A 197 -10.51 -1.91 13.45
CA PHE A 197 -10.29 -3.36 13.52
C PHE A 197 -9.02 -3.67 14.33
N ILE A 198 -7.96 -2.91 14.10
CA ILE A 198 -6.65 -2.99 14.78
C ILE A 198 -6.81 -2.66 16.26
N ALA A 199 -7.53 -1.58 16.60
CA ALA A 199 -7.79 -1.16 17.97
C ALA A 199 -8.62 -2.17 18.76
N ASN A 200 -9.53 -2.88 18.09
CA ASN A 200 -10.39 -3.90 18.69
C ASN A 200 -9.80 -5.33 18.64
N ALA A 201 -8.58 -5.50 18.10
CA ALA A 201 -7.93 -6.80 18.04
C ALA A 201 -7.44 -7.21 19.44
N PRO A 202 -7.71 -8.46 19.89
CA PRO A 202 -7.28 -8.89 21.21
C PRO A 202 -5.75 -9.04 21.29
N ALA A 203 -5.19 -8.66 22.45
CA ALA A 203 -3.74 -8.53 22.68
C ALA A 203 -2.93 -9.84 22.54
N TRP A 204 -3.58 -11.02 22.53
CA TRP A 204 -2.89 -12.32 22.54
C TRP A 204 -2.18 -12.68 21.23
N ARG A 205 -2.36 -11.93 20.13
CA ARG A 205 -1.49 -12.06 18.94
C ARG A 205 -0.08 -11.49 19.15
N MET A 206 0.19 -10.81 20.27
CA MET A 206 1.54 -10.37 20.65
C MET A 206 2.35 -11.46 21.38
N GLN A 207 1.75 -12.61 21.68
CA GLN A 207 2.47 -13.76 22.21
C GLN A 207 2.89 -14.63 21.03
N VAL A 208 4.12 -14.40 20.55
CA VAL A 208 4.89 -15.45 19.88
C VAL A 208 4.88 -16.64 20.83
N LEU A 209 4.21 -17.72 20.43
CA LEU A 209 4.35 -19.01 21.14
C LEU A 209 5.84 -19.37 21.08
N PRO A 210 6.51 -19.56 22.22
CA PRO A 210 7.87 -20.07 22.21
C PRO A 210 7.82 -21.53 21.75
N ASP A 211 8.60 -21.83 20.70
CA ASP A 211 9.22 -23.13 20.52
C ASP A 211 10.73 -22.96 20.72
#